data_AF-A0A6N6T0D3-F1
#
_entry.id   AF-A0A6N6T0D3-F1
#
_cell.length_a   1.000
_cell.length_b   1.000
_cell.length_c   1.000
_cell.angle_alpha   90.00
_cell.angle_beta   90.00
_cell.angle_gamma   90.00
#
_symmetry.space_group_name_H-M   'P 1'
#
loop_
_entity.id
_entity.type
_entity.pdbx_description
1 polymer ?
#
loop_
_entity_poly.entity_id
_entity_poly.type
_entity_poly.pdbx_seq_one_letter_code
_entity_poly.pdbx_strand_id
1 'polypeptide(L)'
;MFSAGVLRDLRDALNASVASLGAQLREHGQLVTRDSSSFLRLLTRTLVTIPGDVLAASVVINLLGLALPLAILQVYDRIVPQAATATLTFLVIGICAALAIETVLRVARGHVIAWAAMKRGWRTNVDAASRVALAPASLVDAQPAARWIQRLQAVATISEFDISPAPLVLIDLVFVVIFLALLVATSGWLAAIPVVVFLLFAVAVVKRGHQLRSATTERVIAEAKIRDFLIEALNGIVTVKALGTEQQILRRFERLSEQAARCTHNVVRLADDAQSSGSLISTLTQIATSTIGAVLAINGQISVGVVACSTMLAGRVVQPLLRLVAAWNEIQGVMVAEEVVKPVFDLPASRYSGARTFNDRQSPARLVFDNVCFVCERGEKPVLAGASLDVAPGEIIAITGRDNIGKSTVARLAAGQLVPQSGRVLVDGRSATDVAAHDRGSVAVVDHRNATIRGTVLNNLTLFRDAERLEEARAAARMIGLEAEINRLPRGYYTRVGEAASETLPVGLLQRIAIARAIAGAPRLLILDEANSSFDYASDQALGKGLLSLKGKITVVVITNRPSFAAVADRLFTLMDGEFCQLEQPSARTNAAIKTGGTTA
;
A
#
# COMPACT_ATOMS: atom_id res chain seq x y z
N MET A 1 7.66 51.34 13.67
CA MET A 1 7.47 50.92 15.08
C MET A 1 6.34 49.91 15.10
N PHE A 2 6.63 48.61 14.98
CA PHE A 2 5.61 47.58 15.15
C PHE A 2 5.23 47.52 16.63
N SER A 3 3.92 47.54 16.94
CA SER A 3 3.45 47.57 18.32
C SER A 3 3.92 46.32 19.06
N ALA A 4 4.19 46.45 20.37
CA ALA A 4 4.66 45.37 21.21
C ALA A 4 3.72 44.14 21.23
N GLY A 5 2.45 44.30 20.84
CA GLY A 5 1.49 43.21 20.69
C GLY A 5 1.79 42.29 19.50
N VAL A 6 2.13 42.87 18.33
CA VAL A 6 2.39 42.09 17.10
C VAL A 6 3.63 41.20 17.24
N LEU A 7 4.66 41.69 17.94
CA LEU A 7 5.87 40.91 18.23
C LEU A 7 5.63 39.78 19.24
N ARG A 8 4.60 39.92 20.10
CA ARG A 8 4.22 38.89 21.07
C ARG A 8 3.44 37.77 20.37
N ASP A 9 2.47 38.12 19.54
CA ASP A 9 1.68 37.16 18.76
C ASP A 9 2.55 36.36 17.76
N LEU A 10 3.54 37.01 17.14
CA LEU A 10 4.49 36.33 16.24
C LEU A 10 5.40 35.35 16.99
N ARG A 11 5.82 35.72 18.22
CA ARG A 11 6.63 34.86 19.07
C ARG A 11 5.84 33.67 19.59
N ASP A 12 4.57 33.87 19.95
CA ASP A 12 3.70 32.81 20.44
C ASP A 12 3.28 31.85 19.32
N ALA A 13 3.04 32.35 18.10
CA ALA A 13 2.81 31.53 16.91
C ALA A 13 4.06 30.71 16.50
N LEU A 14 5.26 31.31 16.58
CA LEU A 14 6.52 30.60 16.33
C LEU A 14 6.77 29.52 17.40
N ASN A 15 6.53 29.81 18.68
CA ASN A 15 6.70 28.84 19.75
C ASN A 15 5.68 27.69 19.65
N ALA A 16 4.44 27.96 19.26
CA ALA A 16 3.43 26.92 19.02
C ALA A 16 3.80 26.02 17.83
N SER A 17 4.36 26.60 16.76
CA SER A 17 4.82 25.87 15.57
C SER A 17 6.09 25.04 15.84
N VAL A 18 7.02 25.56 16.65
CA VAL A 18 8.22 24.83 17.10
C VAL A 18 7.85 23.73 18.10
N ALA A 19 6.84 23.95 18.95
CA ALA A 19 6.32 22.92 19.86
C ALA A 19 5.58 21.81 19.12
N SER A 20 4.83 22.11 18.05
CA SER A 20 4.16 21.11 17.22
C SER A 20 5.15 20.31 16.36
N LEU A 21 6.17 20.96 15.79
CA LEU A 21 7.29 20.27 15.14
C LEU A 21 8.09 19.43 16.14
N GLY A 22 8.33 19.93 17.35
CA GLY A 22 9.01 19.21 18.42
C GLY A 22 8.20 18.01 18.92
N ALA A 23 6.87 18.08 18.93
CA ALA A 23 5.98 16.97 19.26
C ALA A 23 5.95 15.91 18.15
N GLN A 24 5.86 16.32 16.87
CA GLN A 24 5.95 15.41 15.71
C GLN A 24 7.33 14.73 15.62
N LEU A 25 8.41 15.45 15.94
CA LEU A 25 9.77 14.90 16.01
C LEU A 25 9.97 14.00 17.23
N ARG A 26 9.27 14.22 18.35
CA ARG A 26 9.29 13.31 19.52
C ARG A 26 8.46 12.05 19.29
N GLU A 27 7.35 12.13 18.57
CA GLU A 27 6.57 10.95 18.15
C GLU A 27 7.37 10.08 17.18
N HIS A 28 8.12 10.70 16.26
CA HIS A 28 9.10 9.99 15.43
C HIS A 28 10.36 9.55 16.21
N GLY A 29 10.77 10.29 17.23
CA GLY A 29 11.93 9.97 18.08
C GLY A 29 11.69 8.85 19.10
N GLN A 30 10.45 8.61 19.52
CA GLN A 30 10.10 7.49 20.42
C GLN A 30 10.08 6.12 19.74
N LEU A 31 10.11 6.06 18.39
CA LEU A 31 10.29 4.82 17.64
C LEU A 31 11.75 4.30 17.66
N VAL A 32 12.69 5.09 18.18
CA VAL A 32 14.15 4.85 18.06
C VAL A 32 14.71 3.89 19.13
N THR A 33 13.98 3.55 20.20
CA THR A 33 14.55 2.78 21.34
C THR A 33 14.13 1.30 21.45
N ARG A 34 13.43 0.74 20.46
CA ARG A 34 12.99 -0.68 20.45
C ARG A 34 13.80 -1.54 19.47
N ASP A 35 15.13 -1.57 19.58
CA ASP A 35 15.96 -1.99 18.42
C ASP A 35 16.56 -3.41 18.44
N SER A 36 16.60 -4.14 19.57
CA SER A 36 17.11 -5.52 19.61
C SER A 36 16.02 -6.59 19.68
N SER A 37 14.92 -6.29 20.38
CA SER A 37 13.80 -7.21 20.55
C SER A 37 12.93 -7.38 19.29
N SER A 38 12.99 -6.44 18.35
CA SER A 38 12.26 -6.45 17.07
C SER A 38 12.96 -7.34 16.03
N PHE A 39 14.30 -7.23 15.91
CA PHE A 39 15.13 -8.13 15.10
C PHE A 39 14.94 -9.59 15.49
N LEU A 40 15.09 -9.90 16.79
CA LEU A 40 14.91 -11.27 17.28
C LEU A 40 13.47 -11.75 17.11
N ARG A 41 12.46 -10.89 17.26
CA ARG A 41 11.05 -11.26 17.05
C ARG A 41 10.72 -11.54 15.59
N LEU A 42 11.18 -10.71 14.66
CA LEU A 42 11.01 -10.91 13.22
C LEU A 42 11.67 -12.22 12.80
N LEU A 43 12.91 -12.41 13.20
CA LEU A 43 13.72 -13.55 12.81
C LEU A 43 13.23 -14.87 13.44
N THR A 44 12.81 -14.85 14.71
CA THR A 44 12.17 -16.02 15.36
C THR A 44 10.81 -16.35 14.77
N ARG A 45 10.00 -15.35 14.40
CA ARG A 45 8.73 -15.57 13.69
C ARG A 45 8.97 -16.25 12.34
N THR A 46 9.99 -15.83 11.59
CA THR A 46 10.31 -16.44 10.30
C THR A 46 10.77 -17.90 10.47
N LEU A 47 11.63 -18.21 11.45
CA LEU A 47 12.08 -19.58 11.74
C LEU A 47 10.94 -20.55 12.01
N VAL A 48 9.94 -20.15 12.81
CA VAL A 48 8.79 -20.99 13.16
C VAL A 48 7.93 -21.31 11.93
N THR A 49 8.03 -20.50 10.87
CA THR A 49 7.29 -20.71 9.61
C THR A 49 8.08 -21.50 8.55
N ILE A 50 9.33 -21.88 8.83
CA ILE A 50 10.14 -22.69 7.90
C ILE A 50 9.67 -24.16 7.98
N PRO A 51 9.34 -24.81 6.86
CA PRO A 51 8.97 -26.21 6.86
C PRO A 51 10.13 -27.09 7.35
N GLY A 52 9.81 -28.15 8.10
CA GLY A 52 10.81 -29.05 8.70
C GLY A 52 11.82 -29.60 7.69
N ASP A 53 11.39 -29.85 6.45
CA ASP A 53 12.22 -30.35 5.35
C ASP A 53 13.38 -29.38 5.01
N VAL A 54 13.12 -28.07 5.06
CA VAL A 54 14.14 -27.03 4.80
C VAL A 54 15.16 -26.98 5.94
N LEU A 55 14.69 -27.14 7.18
CA LEU A 55 15.57 -27.22 8.35
C LEU A 55 16.46 -28.46 8.26
N ALA A 56 15.88 -29.62 7.96
CA ALA A 56 16.60 -30.87 7.77
C ALA A 56 17.63 -30.78 6.63
N ALA A 57 17.24 -30.24 5.46
CA ALA A 57 18.16 -30.01 4.35
C ALA A 57 19.32 -29.08 4.75
N SER A 58 19.05 -28.03 5.53
CA SER A 58 20.08 -27.10 6.03
C SER A 58 21.08 -27.76 6.97
N VAL A 59 20.61 -28.67 7.82
CA VAL A 59 21.45 -29.49 8.70
C VAL A 59 22.35 -30.39 7.85
N VAL A 60 21.77 -31.12 6.89
CA VAL A 60 22.53 -32.02 6.01
C VAL A 60 23.55 -31.25 5.17
N ILE A 61 23.20 -30.09 4.62
CA ILE A 61 24.12 -29.23 3.85
C ILE A 61 25.32 -28.81 4.71
N ASN A 62 25.07 -28.35 5.94
CA ASN A 62 26.17 -27.92 6.83
C ASN A 62 27.04 -29.09 7.30
N LEU A 63 26.46 -30.29 7.50
CA LEU A 63 27.22 -31.51 7.80
C LEU A 63 28.05 -32.01 6.61
N LEU A 64 27.48 -32.06 5.40
CA LEU A 64 28.22 -32.39 4.18
C LEU A 64 29.35 -31.39 3.91
N GLY A 65 29.17 -30.13 4.34
CA GLY A 65 30.20 -29.11 4.31
C GLY A 65 31.48 -29.43 5.11
N LEU A 66 31.43 -30.38 6.04
CA LEU A 66 32.59 -30.89 6.79
C LEU A 66 33.39 -31.95 6.02
N ALA A 67 32.84 -32.52 4.95
CA ALA A 67 33.47 -33.60 4.20
C ALA A 67 34.86 -33.20 3.67
N LEU A 68 35.00 -31.98 3.13
CA LEU A 68 36.25 -31.51 2.55
C LEU A 68 37.35 -31.23 3.62
N PRO A 69 37.08 -30.48 4.73
CA PRO A 69 38.04 -30.32 5.81
C PRO A 69 38.49 -31.64 6.46
N LEU A 70 37.57 -32.59 6.67
CA LEU A 70 37.91 -33.88 7.26
C LEU A 70 38.66 -34.78 6.28
N ALA A 71 38.35 -34.72 4.99
CA ALA A 71 39.07 -35.47 3.99
C ALA A 71 40.51 -34.96 3.84
N ILE A 72 40.75 -33.64 3.83
CA ILE A 72 42.11 -33.12 3.71
C ILE A 72 42.97 -33.53 4.90
N LEU A 73 42.39 -33.60 6.11
CA LEU A 73 43.04 -34.15 7.30
C LEU A 73 43.50 -35.60 7.06
N GLN A 74 42.62 -36.46 6.53
CA GLN A 74 42.97 -37.86 6.24
C GLN A 74 44.00 -38.01 5.13
N VAL A 75 43.95 -37.14 4.11
CA VAL A 75 44.92 -37.15 3.01
C VAL A 75 46.33 -36.91 3.55
N TYR A 76 46.52 -35.84 4.32
CA TYR A 76 47.84 -35.48 4.84
C TYR A 76 48.34 -36.40 5.95
N ASP A 77 47.47 -36.82 6.87
CA ASP A 77 47.92 -37.57 8.05
C ASP A 77 48.03 -39.08 7.80
N ARG A 78 47.27 -39.63 6.85
CA ARG A 78 47.18 -41.08 6.65
C ARG A 78 47.57 -41.54 5.25
N ILE A 79 47.11 -40.85 4.21
CA ILE A 79 47.27 -41.32 2.83
C ILE A 79 48.66 -40.98 2.28
N VAL A 80 49.11 -39.73 2.45
CA VAL A 80 50.44 -39.29 1.96
C VAL A 80 51.57 -40.08 2.62
N PRO A 81 51.60 -40.32 3.95
CA PRO A 81 52.68 -41.09 4.58
C PRO A 81 52.67 -42.58 4.20
N GLN A 82 51.49 -43.17 3.95
CA GLN A 82 51.34 -44.60 3.66
C GLN A 82 51.29 -44.93 2.16
N ALA A 83 51.40 -43.93 1.28
CA ALA A 83 51.26 -44.04 -0.17
C ALA A 83 50.01 -44.86 -0.61
N ALA A 84 48.92 -44.76 0.16
CA ALA A 84 47.74 -45.61 0.01
C ALA A 84 46.80 -45.08 -1.10
N THR A 85 47.20 -45.29 -2.37
CA THR A 85 46.49 -44.76 -3.55
C THR A 85 45.07 -45.30 -3.71
N ALA A 86 44.80 -46.54 -3.27
CA ALA A 86 43.45 -47.12 -3.32
C ALA A 86 42.46 -46.35 -2.43
N THR A 87 42.83 -46.06 -1.17
CA THR A 87 42.00 -45.28 -0.23
C THR A 87 41.83 -43.83 -0.69
N LEU A 88 42.84 -43.25 -1.36
CA LEU A 88 42.72 -41.92 -1.96
C LEU A 88 41.60 -41.86 -3.00
N THR A 89 41.53 -42.84 -3.90
CA THR A 89 40.49 -42.89 -4.94
C THR A 89 39.10 -42.96 -4.34
N PHE A 90 38.88 -43.82 -3.34
CA PHE A 90 37.58 -43.91 -2.66
C PHE A 90 37.23 -42.62 -1.90
N LEU A 91 38.22 -41.98 -1.26
CA LEU A 91 38.01 -40.72 -0.55
C LEU A 91 37.63 -39.60 -1.53
N VAL A 92 38.33 -39.47 -2.67
CA VAL A 92 38.02 -38.47 -3.70
C VAL A 92 36.61 -38.69 -4.27
N ILE A 93 36.24 -39.93 -4.59
CA ILE A 93 34.88 -40.26 -5.04
C ILE A 93 33.85 -39.86 -3.99
N GLY A 94 34.10 -40.16 -2.71
CA GLY A 94 33.24 -39.78 -1.59
C GLY A 94 33.07 -38.27 -1.44
N ILE A 95 34.15 -37.49 -1.55
CA ILE A 95 34.10 -36.02 -1.51
C ILE A 95 33.32 -35.47 -2.70
N CYS A 96 33.59 -35.95 -3.92
CA CYS A 96 32.88 -35.52 -5.12
C CYS A 96 31.38 -35.80 -4.99
N ALA A 97 31.00 -36.98 -4.49
CA ALA A 97 29.62 -37.31 -4.21
C ALA A 97 29.01 -36.40 -3.13
N ALA A 98 29.72 -36.15 -2.02
CA ALA A 98 29.26 -35.25 -0.97
C ALA A 98 29.04 -33.82 -1.47
N LEU A 99 29.95 -33.28 -2.28
CA LEU A 99 29.84 -31.94 -2.89
C LEU A 99 28.70 -31.86 -3.90
N ALA A 100 28.49 -32.92 -4.69
CA ALA A 100 27.36 -33.01 -5.61
C ALA A 100 26.03 -33.00 -4.86
N ILE A 101 25.90 -33.84 -3.81
CA ILE A 101 24.71 -33.90 -2.96
C ILE A 101 24.49 -32.56 -2.24
N GLU A 102 25.54 -31.95 -1.69
CA GLU A 102 25.47 -30.64 -1.04
C GLU A 102 24.92 -29.57 -2.01
N THR A 103 25.41 -29.56 -3.24
CA THR A 103 24.99 -28.59 -4.27
C THR A 103 23.54 -28.82 -4.69
N VAL A 104 23.14 -30.07 -4.94
CA VAL A 104 21.76 -30.43 -5.29
C VAL A 104 20.80 -30.05 -4.16
N LEU A 105 21.13 -30.39 -2.91
CA LEU A 105 20.33 -30.01 -1.74
C LEU A 105 20.23 -28.50 -1.58
N ARG A 106 21.33 -27.77 -1.79
CA ARG A 106 21.37 -26.30 -1.71
C ARG A 106 20.44 -25.66 -2.74
N VAL A 107 20.46 -26.14 -3.99
CA VAL A 107 19.59 -25.67 -5.08
C VAL A 107 18.13 -26.04 -4.81
N ALA A 108 17.85 -27.27 -4.41
CA ALA A 108 16.49 -27.74 -4.10
C ALA A 108 15.89 -26.95 -2.93
N ARG A 109 16.64 -26.78 -1.84
CA ARG A 109 16.27 -25.97 -0.68
C ARG A 109 15.96 -24.53 -1.09
N GLY A 110 16.80 -23.93 -1.94
CA GLY A 110 16.58 -22.57 -2.46
C GLY A 110 15.26 -22.42 -3.21
N HIS A 111 14.92 -23.37 -4.09
CA HIS A 111 13.65 -23.38 -4.82
C HIS A 111 12.43 -23.54 -3.90
N VAL A 112 12.51 -24.43 -2.92
CA VAL A 112 11.42 -24.66 -1.95
C VAL A 112 11.14 -23.41 -1.13
N ILE A 113 12.19 -22.73 -0.65
CA ILE A 113 12.06 -21.48 0.10
C ILE A 113 11.46 -20.38 -0.78
N ALA A 114 12.00 -20.19 -1.98
CA ALA A 114 11.52 -19.16 -2.90
C ALA A 114 10.04 -19.34 -3.24
N TRP A 115 9.62 -20.59 -3.53
CA TRP A 115 8.21 -20.89 -3.81
C TRP A 115 7.31 -20.66 -2.60
N ALA A 116 7.72 -21.11 -1.41
CA ALA A 116 6.96 -20.91 -0.18
C ALA A 116 6.80 -19.41 0.14
N ALA A 117 7.87 -18.63 -0.03
CA ALA A 117 7.87 -17.18 0.14
C ALA A 117 6.96 -16.47 -0.86
N MET A 118 7.05 -16.79 -2.15
CA MET A 118 6.16 -16.22 -3.18
C MET A 118 4.68 -16.51 -2.90
N LYS A 119 4.36 -17.73 -2.47
CA LYS A 119 2.99 -18.11 -2.10
C LYS A 119 2.47 -17.33 -0.89
N ARG A 120 3.32 -17.08 0.11
CA ARG A 120 2.98 -16.21 1.26
C ARG A 120 2.81 -14.76 0.82
N GLY A 121 3.76 -14.22 0.06
CA GLY A 121 3.71 -12.84 -0.43
C GLY A 121 2.49 -12.56 -1.29
N TRP A 122 2.11 -13.48 -2.18
CA TRP A 122 0.88 -13.39 -2.95
C TRP A 122 -0.37 -13.31 -2.06
N ARG A 123 -0.50 -14.19 -1.05
CA ARG A 123 -1.62 -14.17 -0.10
C ARG A 123 -1.68 -12.86 0.70
N THR A 124 -0.53 -12.39 1.19
CA THR A 124 -0.44 -11.14 1.96
C THR A 124 -0.80 -9.93 1.10
N ASN A 125 -0.36 -9.90 -0.16
CA ASN A 125 -0.69 -8.82 -1.11
C ASN A 125 -2.20 -8.80 -1.42
N VAL A 126 -2.80 -9.97 -1.68
CA VAL A 126 -4.25 -10.09 -1.88
C VAL A 126 -5.03 -9.67 -0.63
N ASP A 127 -4.60 -10.09 0.57
CA ASP A 127 -5.23 -9.65 1.84
C ASP A 127 -5.13 -8.14 2.02
N ALA A 128 -3.94 -7.55 1.84
CA ALA A 128 -3.73 -6.11 1.94
C ALA A 128 -4.60 -5.32 0.93
N ALA A 129 -4.64 -5.77 -0.33
CA ALA A 129 -5.48 -5.16 -1.35
C ALA A 129 -6.98 -5.29 -1.01
N SER A 130 -7.40 -6.45 -0.51
CA SER A 130 -8.80 -6.68 -0.09
C SER A 130 -9.21 -5.80 1.08
N ARG A 131 -8.31 -5.57 2.05
CA ARG A 131 -8.57 -4.68 3.20
C ARG A 131 -8.76 -3.24 2.76
N VAL A 132 -7.92 -2.73 1.86
CA VAL A 132 -8.09 -1.39 1.29
C VAL A 132 -9.39 -1.29 0.48
N ALA A 133 -9.68 -2.29 -0.35
CA ALA A 133 -10.88 -2.30 -1.19
C ALA A 133 -12.20 -2.41 -0.39
N LEU A 134 -12.18 -3.10 0.75
CA LEU A 134 -13.35 -3.31 1.59
C LEU A 134 -13.48 -2.27 2.72
N ALA A 135 -12.44 -1.47 2.98
CA ALA A 135 -12.44 -0.45 4.00
C ALA A 135 -13.51 0.63 3.74
N PRO A 136 -14.00 1.30 4.80
CA PRO A 136 -14.89 2.46 4.66
C PRO A 136 -14.28 3.53 3.75
N ALA A 137 -15.08 4.04 2.81
CA ALA A 137 -14.64 5.01 1.82
C ALA A 137 -14.03 6.28 2.44
N SER A 138 -14.53 6.74 3.59
CA SER A 138 -14.00 7.90 4.30
C SER A 138 -12.57 7.74 4.80
N LEU A 139 -12.17 6.53 5.20
CA LEU A 139 -10.80 6.27 5.64
C LEU A 139 -9.82 6.23 4.47
N VAL A 140 -10.27 5.75 3.31
CA VAL A 140 -9.45 5.65 2.09
C VAL A 140 -9.29 7.02 1.43
N ASP A 141 -10.38 7.78 1.32
CA ASP A 141 -10.44 9.12 0.71
C ASP A 141 -9.65 10.18 1.51
N ALA A 142 -9.42 9.93 2.82
CA ALA A 142 -8.59 10.80 3.66
C ALA A 142 -7.12 10.88 3.22
N GLN A 143 -6.64 9.98 2.34
CA GLN A 143 -5.25 9.98 1.88
C GLN A 143 -5.14 9.87 0.35
N PRO A 144 -4.13 10.49 -0.27
CA PRO A 144 -3.91 10.38 -1.71
C PRO A 144 -3.70 8.92 -2.15
N ALA A 145 -4.21 8.58 -3.34
CA ALA A 145 -4.05 7.23 -3.92
C ALA A 145 -2.58 6.79 -4.02
N ALA A 146 -1.66 7.72 -4.30
CA ALA A 146 -0.22 7.48 -4.33
C ALA A 146 0.31 6.85 -3.04
N ARG A 147 -0.20 7.30 -1.88
CA ARG A 147 0.19 6.78 -0.57
C ARG A 147 -0.31 5.36 -0.36
N TRP A 148 -1.52 5.04 -0.81
CA TRP A 148 -2.04 3.67 -0.78
C TRP A 148 -1.24 2.73 -1.70
N ILE A 149 -0.86 3.19 -2.89
CA ILE A 149 0.01 2.43 -3.81
C ILE A 149 1.37 2.15 -3.15
N GLN A 150 2.00 3.16 -2.53
CA GLN A 150 3.25 2.98 -1.80
C GLN A 150 3.11 1.93 -0.69
N ARG A 151 2.02 1.95 0.08
CA ARG A 151 1.78 0.97 1.13
C ARG A 151 1.62 -0.44 0.59
N LEU A 152 0.88 -0.62 -0.51
CA LEU A 152 0.74 -1.93 -1.16
C LEU A 152 2.08 -2.42 -1.75
N GLN A 153 2.89 -1.51 -2.28
CA GLN A 153 4.24 -1.85 -2.74
C GLN A 153 5.18 -2.26 -1.60
N ALA A 154 5.06 -1.63 -0.42
CA ALA A 154 5.84 -2.02 0.75
C ALA A 154 5.53 -3.45 1.24
N VAL A 155 4.33 -3.99 0.95
CA VAL A 155 4.02 -5.42 1.17
C VAL A 155 4.90 -6.33 0.30
N ALA A 156 5.24 -5.89 -0.93
CA ALA A 156 6.16 -6.63 -1.79
C ALA A 156 7.57 -6.65 -1.19
N THR A 157 8.05 -5.54 -0.61
CA THR A 157 9.34 -5.49 0.09
C THR A 157 9.43 -6.46 1.27
N ILE A 158 8.35 -6.59 2.06
CA ILE A 158 8.29 -7.59 3.14
C ILE A 158 8.32 -9.02 2.56
N SER A 159 7.66 -9.23 1.42
CA SER A 159 7.62 -10.53 0.74
C SER A 159 8.96 -10.90 0.08
N GLU A 160 9.72 -9.92 -0.40
CA GLU A 160 11.07 -10.12 -0.95
C GLU A 160 12.04 -10.58 0.13
N PHE A 161 11.92 -10.07 1.36
CA PHE A 161 12.71 -10.54 2.49
C PHE A 161 12.46 -12.01 2.83
N ASP A 162 11.23 -12.50 2.68
CA ASP A 162 10.90 -13.91 2.88
C ASP A 162 11.60 -14.83 1.85
N ILE A 163 11.91 -14.30 0.65
CA ILE A 163 12.64 -15.01 -0.42
C ILE A 163 14.15 -15.04 -0.12
N SER A 164 14.64 -14.02 0.58
CA SER A 164 16.06 -13.81 0.83
C SER A 164 16.73 -14.94 1.62
N PRO A 165 18.06 -15.06 1.55
CA PRO A 165 18.80 -15.99 2.39
C PRO A 165 18.90 -15.54 3.85
N ALA A 166 18.40 -14.35 4.22
CA ALA A 166 18.55 -13.80 5.56
C ALA A 166 18.00 -14.70 6.68
N PRO A 167 16.82 -15.34 6.55
CA PRO A 167 16.31 -16.26 7.58
C PRO A 167 17.19 -17.51 7.78
N LEU A 168 17.93 -17.92 6.74
CA LEU A 168 18.83 -19.09 6.81
C LEU A 168 20.11 -18.79 7.60
N VAL A 169 20.50 -17.52 7.73
CA VAL A 169 21.73 -17.13 8.43
C VAL A 169 21.73 -17.62 9.87
N LEU A 170 20.58 -17.64 10.54
CA LEU A 170 20.52 -18.12 11.92
C LEU A 170 20.75 -19.63 12.02
N ILE A 171 20.23 -20.39 11.06
CA ILE A 171 20.48 -21.84 11.01
C ILE A 171 21.99 -22.06 10.82
N ASP A 172 22.60 -21.34 9.88
CA ASP A 172 24.06 -21.40 9.65
C ASP A 172 24.86 -20.95 10.89
N LEU A 173 24.36 -19.99 11.68
CA LEU A 173 25.02 -19.52 12.91
C LEU A 173 25.05 -20.59 14.02
N VAL A 174 24.04 -21.45 14.12
CA VAL A 174 24.07 -22.59 15.06
C VAL A 174 25.20 -23.56 14.68
N PHE A 175 25.44 -23.76 13.38
CA PHE A 175 26.55 -24.60 12.90
C PHE A 175 27.93 -23.99 13.13
N VAL A 176 28.04 -22.67 13.29
CA VAL A 176 29.30 -22.03 13.69
C VAL A 176 29.79 -22.59 15.02
N VAL A 177 28.91 -22.85 15.99
CA VAL A 177 29.28 -23.46 17.27
C VAL A 177 29.87 -24.86 17.07
N ILE A 178 29.28 -25.65 16.17
CA ILE A 178 29.77 -26.99 15.83
C ILE A 178 31.15 -26.91 15.16
N PHE A 179 31.33 -26.00 14.20
CA PHE A 179 32.63 -25.79 13.55
C PHE A 179 33.70 -25.34 14.55
N LEU A 180 33.34 -24.45 15.46
CA LEU A 180 34.23 -23.96 16.50
C LEU A 180 34.60 -25.07 17.50
N ALA A 181 33.63 -25.87 17.93
CA ALA A 181 33.86 -27.03 18.79
C ALA A 181 34.79 -28.07 18.13
N LEU A 182 34.60 -28.34 16.83
CA LEU A 182 35.47 -29.22 16.07
C LEU A 182 36.90 -28.66 15.98
N LEU A 183 37.04 -27.35 15.80
CA LEU A 183 38.33 -26.66 15.70
C LEU A 183 39.07 -26.66 17.05
N VAL A 184 38.36 -26.46 18.17
CA VAL A 184 38.91 -26.63 19.53
C VAL A 184 39.36 -28.08 19.75
N ALA A 185 38.56 -29.06 19.32
CA ALA A 185 38.87 -30.48 19.48
C ALA A 185 40.08 -30.93 18.66
N THR A 186 40.32 -30.37 17.48
CA THR A 186 41.45 -30.75 16.61
C THR A 186 42.73 -29.99 16.92
N SER A 187 42.66 -28.71 17.29
CA SER A 187 43.83 -27.80 17.30
C SER A 187 44.00 -26.99 18.58
N GLY A 188 43.13 -27.17 19.58
CA GLY A 188 43.23 -26.54 20.90
C GLY A 188 43.26 -25.01 20.82
N TRP A 189 44.41 -24.41 21.16
CA TRP A 189 44.58 -22.96 21.26
C TRP A 189 44.42 -22.21 19.94
N LEU A 190 44.59 -22.89 18.79
CA LEU A 190 44.43 -22.28 17.47
C LEU A 190 43.00 -21.77 17.24
N ALA A 191 42.01 -22.31 17.95
CA ALA A 191 40.63 -21.85 17.90
C ALA A 191 40.39 -20.47 18.50
N ALA A 192 41.29 -19.98 19.34
CA ALA A 192 41.17 -18.64 19.91
C ALA A 192 41.16 -17.55 18.82
N ILE A 193 41.84 -17.76 17.68
CA ILE A 193 41.93 -16.79 16.59
C ILE A 193 40.53 -16.52 15.97
N PRO A 194 39.82 -17.51 15.40
CA PRO A 194 38.47 -17.29 14.89
C PRO A 194 37.48 -16.81 15.95
N VAL A 195 37.60 -17.21 17.22
CA VAL A 195 36.74 -16.74 18.32
C VAL A 195 36.91 -15.24 18.54
N VAL A 196 38.14 -14.75 18.67
CA VAL A 196 38.41 -13.33 18.89
C VAL A 196 37.93 -12.51 17.69
N VAL A 197 38.17 -13.00 16.48
CA VAL A 197 37.68 -12.35 15.26
C VAL A 197 36.16 -12.30 15.21
N PHE A 198 35.48 -13.39 15.59
CA PHE A 198 34.02 -13.43 15.67
C PHE A 198 33.48 -12.38 16.63
N LEU A 199 34.07 -12.24 17.82
CA LEU A 199 33.67 -11.24 18.81
C LEU A 199 33.91 -9.80 18.32
N LEU A 200 35.07 -9.52 17.72
CA LEU A 200 35.37 -8.22 17.13
C LEU A 200 34.39 -7.85 16.01
N PHE A 201 34.06 -8.82 15.17
CA PHE A 201 33.09 -8.63 14.09
C PHE A 201 31.69 -8.33 14.63
N ALA A 202 31.21 -9.07 15.64
CA ALA A 202 29.90 -8.85 16.25
C ALA A 202 29.75 -7.41 16.78
N VAL A 203 30.77 -6.86 17.44
CA VAL A 203 30.78 -5.46 17.92
C VAL A 203 30.75 -4.47 16.76
N ALA A 204 31.50 -4.73 15.68
CA ALA A 204 31.54 -3.87 14.49
C ALA A 204 30.18 -3.80 13.78
N VAL A 205 29.46 -4.92 13.69
CA VAL A 205 28.12 -5.00 13.09
C VAL A 205 27.10 -4.16 13.85
N VAL A 206 27.07 -4.28 15.19
CA VAL A 206 26.13 -3.51 16.02
C VAL A 206 26.35 -2.00 15.86
N LYS A 207 27.61 -1.55 15.87
CA LYS A 207 27.95 -0.12 15.73
C LYS A 207 27.59 0.43 14.34
N ARG A 208 27.85 -0.34 13.27
CA ARG A 208 27.55 0.07 11.88
C ARG A 208 26.06 -0.04 11.55
N GLY A 209 25.33 -0.94 12.20
CA GLY A 209 23.90 -1.17 11.96
C GLY A 209 23.04 0.09 12.17
N HIS A 210 23.31 0.88 13.21
CA HIS A 210 22.56 2.12 13.46
C HIS A 210 22.77 3.19 12.39
N GLN A 211 24.00 3.36 11.91
CA GLN A 211 24.31 4.33 10.85
C GLN A 211 23.61 3.94 9.55
N LEU A 212 23.63 2.64 9.25
CA LEU A 212 22.99 2.13 8.05
C LEU A 212 21.47 2.31 8.11
N ARG A 213 20.82 2.04 9.25
CA ARG A 213 19.38 2.26 9.42
C ARG A 213 18.97 3.70 9.07
N SER A 214 19.68 4.69 9.65
CA SER A 214 19.43 6.11 9.36
C SER A 214 19.57 6.42 7.87
N ALA A 215 20.63 5.93 7.23
CA ALA A 215 20.86 6.12 5.80
C ALA A 215 19.77 5.45 4.94
N THR A 216 19.30 4.26 5.32
CA THR A 216 18.20 3.55 4.65
C THR A 216 16.89 4.31 4.77
N THR A 217 16.58 4.86 5.95
CA THR A 217 15.39 5.71 6.15
C THR A 217 15.45 6.96 5.27
N GLU A 218 16.59 7.65 5.23
CA GLU A 218 16.79 8.82 4.36
C GLU A 218 16.59 8.48 2.88
N ARG A 219 17.13 7.34 2.44
CA ARG A 219 16.93 6.82 1.07
C ARG A 219 15.45 6.61 0.76
N VAL A 220 14.71 5.91 1.63
CA VAL A 220 13.27 5.63 1.43
C VAL A 220 12.46 6.93 1.33
N ILE A 221 12.79 7.94 2.15
CA ILE A 221 12.13 9.25 2.12
C ILE A 221 12.47 9.99 0.81
N ALA A 222 13.72 9.97 0.35
CA ALA A 222 14.14 10.62 -0.88
C ALA A 222 13.48 10.00 -2.13
N GLU A 223 13.42 8.67 -2.20
CA GLU A 223 12.73 7.94 -3.29
C GLU A 223 11.21 8.24 -3.29
N ALA A 224 10.59 8.35 -2.11
CA ALA A 224 9.18 8.72 -2.01
C ALA A 224 8.90 10.12 -2.59
N LYS A 225 9.76 11.10 -2.31
CA LYS A 225 9.63 12.47 -2.87
C LYS A 225 9.69 12.51 -4.40
N ILE A 226 10.56 11.69 -5.00
CA ILE A 226 10.64 11.57 -6.47
C ILE A 226 9.31 11.04 -7.03
N ARG A 227 8.78 9.97 -6.43
CA ARG A 227 7.52 9.36 -6.87
C ARG A 227 6.36 10.34 -6.76
N ASP A 228 6.23 11.02 -5.62
CA ASP A 228 5.16 12.00 -5.39
C ASP A 228 5.23 13.15 -6.41
N PHE A 229 6.44 13.67 -6.66
CA PHE A 229 6.68 14.69 -7.68
C PHE A 229 6.34 14.21 -9.10
N LEU A 230 6.70 12.97 -9.46
CA LEU A 230 6.37 12.41 -10.78
C LEU A 230 4.86 12.29 -10.97
N ILE A 231 4.12 11.84 -9.95
CA ILE A 231 2.66 11.74 -10.02
C ILE A 231 2.05 13.14 -10.22
N GLU A 232 2.52 14.15 -9.47
CA GLU A 232 2.09 15.54 -9.61
C GLU A 232 2.39 16.09 -11.01
N ALA A 233 3.62 15.93 -11.50
CA ALA A 233 4.06 16.45 -12.79
C ALA A 233 3.34 15.77 -13.97
N LEU A 234 3.08 14.46 -13.89
CA LEU A 234 2.36 13.72 -14.93
C LEU A 234 0.87 14.07 -14.95
N ASN A 235 0.24 14.24 -13.79
CA ASN A 235 -1.16 14.68 -13.73
C ASN A 235 -1.32 16.11 -14.29
N GLY A 236 -0.31 16.97 -14.11
CA GLY A 236 -0.28 18.34 -14.62
C GLY A 236 0.39 18.52 -15.99
N ILE A 237 0.70 17.45 -16.72
CA ILE A 237 1.61 17.52 -17.87
C ILE A 237 1.11 18.46 -18.98
N VAL A 238 -0.20 18.49 -19.21
CA VAL A 238 -0.81 19.38 -20.22
C VAL A 238 -0.57 20.85 -19.87
N THR A 239 -0.71 21.21 -18.59
CA THR A 239 -0.42 22.56 -18.09
C THR A 239 1.06 22.89 -18.22
N VAL A 240 1.94 21.94 -17.88
CA VAL A 240 3.40 22.12 -18.02
C VAL A 240 3.77 22.41 -19.49
N LYS A 241 3.18 21.67 -20.43
CA LYS A 241 3.34 21.87 -21.88
C LYS A 241 2.77 23.20 -22.36
N ALA A 242 1.56 23.56 -21.93
CA ALA A 242 0.91 24.80 -22.32
C ALA A 242 1.67 26.04 -21.86
N LEU A 243 2.32 25.97 -20.69
CA LEU A 243 3.10 27.07 -20.13
C LEU A 243 4.59 27.04 -20.53
N GLY A 244 5.06 26.03 -21.26
CA GLY A 244 6.46 25.90 -21.68
C GLY A 244 7.45 25.75 -20.50
N THR A 245 7.01 25.14 -19.40
CA THR A 245 7.78 25.05 -18.14
C THR A 245 8.56 23.74 -17.98
N GLU A 246 8.71 22.94 -19.03
CA GLU A 246 9.33 21.61 -18.97
C GLU A 246 10.74 21.65 -18.37
N GLN A 247 11.54 22.66 -18.74
CA GLN A 247 12.90 22.80 -18.24
C GLN A 247 12.95 23.03 -16.73
N GLN A 248 11.96 23.71 -16.16
CA GLN A 248 11.87 23.96 -14.72
C GLN A 248 11.48 22.68 -13.96
N ILE A 249 10.53 21.93 -14.51
CA ILE A 249 10.14 20.60 -14.01
C ILE A 249 11.30 19.62 -14.07
N LEU A 250 12.05 19.58 -15.18
CA LEU A 250 13.23 18.73 -15.36
C LEU A 250 14.34 19.09 -14.37
N ARG A 251 14.64 20.37 -14.14
CA ARG A 251 15.62 20.80 -13.13
C ARG A 251 15.20 20.40 -11.71
N ARG A 252 13.91 20.45 -11.39
CA ARG A 252 13.40 20.00 -10.09
C ARG A 252 13.51 18.48 -9.95
N PHE A 253 13.17 17.74 -10.99
CA PHE A 253 13.36 16.28 -11.05
C PHE A 253 14.83 15.89 -10.87
N GLU A 254 15.74 16.58 -11.55
CA GLU A 254 17.18 16.36 -11.48
C GLU A 254 17.69 16.52 -10.04
N ARG A 255 17.33 17.61 -9.36
CA ARG A 255 17.72 17.84 -7.95
C ARG A 255 17.21 16.75 -7.00
N LEU A 256 15.95 16.33 -7.16
CA LEU A 256 15.39 15.24 -6.35
C LEU A 256 16.10 13.91 -6.63
N SER A 257 16.39 13.63 -7.89
CA SER A 257 17.11 12.43 -8.33
C SER A 257 18.55 12.41 -7.81
N GLU A 258 19.25 13.54 -7.86
CA GLU A 258 20.58 13.69 -7.29
C GLU A 258 20.58 13.44 -5.78
N GLN A 259 19.61 13.99 -5.05
CA GLN A 259 19.48 13.74 -3.61
C GLN A 259 19.27 12.25 -3.31
N ALA A 260 18.36 11.58 -4.02
CA ALA A 260 18.14 10.15 -3.85
C ALA A 260 19.38 9.34 -4.23
N ALA A 261 20.09 9.71 -5.29
CA ALA A 261 21.34 9.06 -5.69
C ALA A 261 22.42 9.17 -4.60
N ARG A 262 22.55 10.35 -3.95
CA ARG A 262 23.47 10.54 -2.81
C ARG A 262 23.08 9.68 -1.60
N CYS A 263 21.80 9.62 -1.25
CA CYS A 263 21.31 8.76 -0.16
C CYS A 263 21.54 7.27 -0.47
N THR A 264 21.22 6.82 -1.69
CA THR A 264 21.47 5.45 -2.14
C THR A 264 22.96 5.13 -2.13
N HIS A 265 23.81 6.03 -2.62
CA HIS A 265 25.26 5.86 -2.57
C HIS A 265 25.77 5.72 -1.13
N ASN A 266 25.24 6.49 -0.17
CA ASN A 266 25.62 6.36 1.24
C ASN A 266 25.26 4.98 1.81
N VAL A 267 24.07 4.45 1.48
CA VAL A 267 23.66 3.09 1.89
C VAL A 267 24.58 2.03 1.28
N VAL A 268 24.84 2.12 -0.04
CA VAL A 268 25.72 1.18 -0.76
C VAL A 268 27.13 1.22 -0.19
N ARG A 269 27.69 2.42 0.02
CA ARG A 269 29.02 2.59 0.58
C ARG A 269 29.12 1.98 1.98
N LEU A 270 28.18 2.26 2.88
CA LEU A 270 28.20 1.71 4.24
C LEU A 270 28.09 0.17 4.24
N ALA A 271 27.28 -0.39 3.33
CA ALA A 271 27.14 -1.84 3.17
C ALA A 271 28.41 -2.49 2.59
N ASP A 272 28.99 -1.90 1.53
CA ASP A 272 30.19 -2.39 0.86
C ASP A 272 31.44 -2.26 1.76
N ASP A 273 31.57 -1.16 2.51
CA ASP A 273 32.63 -0.97 3.51
C ASP A 273 32.53 -2.06 4.59
N ALA A 274 31.31 -2.43 5.02
CA ALA A 274 31.07 -3.49 5.97
C ALA A 274 31.44 -4.88 5.42
N GLN A 275 30.99 -5.20 4.21
CA GLN A 275 31.27 -6.46 3.54
C GLN A 275 32.77 -6.63 3.23
N SER A 276 33.42 -5.58 2.72
CA SER A 276 34.84 -5.58 2.37
C SER A 276 35.73 -5.70 3.61
N SER A 277 35.42 -4.94 4.68
CA SER A 277 36.11 -5.08 5.97
C SER A 277 36.01 -6.51 6.49
N GLY A 278 34.82 -7.11 6.41
CA GLY A 278 34.60 -8.49 6.82
C GLY A 278 35.39 -9.50 5.98
N SER A 279 35.43 -9.31 4.66
CA SER A 279 36.21 -10.17 3.76
C SER A 279 37.72 -10.10 4.06
N LEU A 280 38.25 -8.90 4.29
CA LEU A 280 39.66 -8.72 4.71
C LEU A 280 39.95 -9.42 6.03
N ILE A 281 39.08 -9.26 7.03
CA ILE A 281 39.18 -9.95 8.32
C ILE A 281 39.15 -11.47 8.13
N SER A 282 38.29 -11.99 7.25
CA SER A 282 38.22 -13.42 6.91
C SER A 282 39.54 -13.93 6.34
N THR A 283 40.09 -13.25 5.34
CA THR A 283 41.36 -13.63 4.70
C THR A 283 42.52 -13.56 5.70
N LEU A 284 42.57 -12.52 6.53
CA LEU A 284 43.57 -12.40 7.61
C LEU A 284 43.43 -13.51 8.64
N THR A 285 42.20 -13.92 8.97
CA THR A 285 41.94 -15.05 9.88
C THR A 285 42.47 -16.35 9.28
N GLN A 286 42.25 -16.59 7.99
CA GLN A 286 42.78 -17.78 7.30
C GLN A 286 44.30 -17.77 7.25
N ILE A 287 44.92 -16.63 6.94
CA ILE A 287 46.38 -16.48 6.94
C ILE A 287 46.93 -16.71 8.35
N ALA A 288 46.39 -16.04 9.37
CA ALA A 288 46.84 -16.18 10.76
C ALA A 288 46.71 -17.62 11.27
N THR A 289 45.58 -18.27 10.98
CA THR A 289 45.33 -19.68 11.35
C THR A 289 46.33 -20.60 10.66
N SER A 290 46.60 -20.37 9.38
CA SER A 290 47.58 -21.15 8.61
C SER A 290 49.01 -20.93 9.10
N THR A 291 49.44 -19.68 9.33
CA THR A 291 50.80 -19.35 9.78
C THR A 291 51.07 -19.85 11.19
N ILE A 292 50.17 -19.59 12.15
CA ILE A 292 50.34 -20.06 13.54
C ILE A 292 50.23 -21.58 13.58
N GLY A 293 49.29 -22.17 12.80
CA GLY A 293 49.20 -23.61 12.63
C GLY A 293 50.48 -24.22 12.08
N ALA A 294 51.10 -23.62 11.07
CA ALA A 294 52.37 -24.09 10.51
C ALA A 294 53.50 -24.07 11.55
N VAL A 295 53.61 -23.01 12.36
CA VAL A 295 54.60 -22.95 13.46
C VAL A 295 54.36 -24.04 14.51
N LEU A 296 53.10 -24.27 14.90
CA LEU A 296 52.73 -25.36 15.82
C LEU A 296 53.04 -26.74 15.23
N ALA A 297 52.88 -26.92 13.92
CA ALA A 297 53.22 -28.15 13.23
C ALA A 297 54.74 -28.38 13.14
N ILE A 298 55.52 -27.33 12.88
CA ILE A 298 56.99 -27.38 12.91
C ILE A 298 57.48 -27.78 14.31
N ASN A 299 56.83 -27.28 15.36
CA ASN A 299 57.11 -27.64 16.76
C ASN A 299 56.59 -29.03 17.16
N GLY A 300 55.99 -29.80 16.24
CA GLY A 300 55.48 -31.15 16.48
C GLY A 300 54.23 -31.23 17.37
N GLN A 301 53.55 -30.11 17.62
CA GLN A 301 52.36 -30.07 18.49
C GLN A 301 51.08 -30.49 17.76
N ILE A 302 51.02 -30.25 16.45
CA ILE A 302 49.88 -30.62 15.58
C ILE A 302 50.39 -31.19 14.26
N SER A 303 49.57 -31.99 13.57
CA SER A 303 49.90 -32.52 12.26
C SER A 303 49.68 -31.49 11.13
N VAL A 304 50.31 -31.72 9.98
CA VAL A 304 50.09 -30.89 8.78
C VAL A 304 48.63 -30.97 8.31
N GLY A 305 47.98 -32.13 8.44
CA GLY A 305 46.56 -32.29 8.16
C GLY A 305 45.67 -31.47 9.09
N VAL A 306 46.00 -31.36 10.38
CA VAL A 306 45.26 -30.52 11.33
C VAL A 306 45.37 -29.03 10.96
N VAL A 307 46.52 -28.56 10.50
CA VAL A 307 46.68 -27.17 10.01
C VAL A 307 45.79 -26.88 8.82
N ALA A 308 45.78 -27.78 7.82
CA ALA A 308 44.94 -27.65 6.63
C ALA A 308 43.45 -27.66 6.99
N CYS A 309 43.02 -28.62 7.80
CA CYS A 309 41.64 -28.73 8.28
C CYS A 309 41.20 -27.49 9.08
N SER A 310 42.04 -27.03 10.00
CA SER A 310 41.74 -25.87 10.86
C SER A 310 41.60 -24.57 10.04
N THR A 311 42.42 -24.40 9.00
CA THR A 311 42.34 -23.24 8.10
C THR A 311 41.00 -23.23 7.33
N MET A 312 40.54 -24.40 6.87
CA MET A 312 39.24 -24.52 6.17
C MET A 312 38.06 -24.33 7.12
N LEU A 313 38.11 -24.90 8.32
CA LEU A 313 37.08 -24.71 9.35
C LEU A 313 36.99 -23.24 9.79
N ALA A 314 38.12 -22.54 9.95
CA ALA A 314 38.15 -21.11 10.22
C ALA A 314 37.43 -20.31 9.12
N GLY A 315 37.65 -20.65 7.84
CA GLY A 315 36.91 -20.05 6.73
C GLY A 315 35.39 -20.29 6.80
N ARG A 316 34.96 -21.49 7.21
CA ARG A 316 33.54 -21.84 7.39
C ARG A 316 32.87 -21.10 8.57
N VAL A 317 33.63 -20.78 9.62
CA VAL A 317 33.16 -19.96 10.76
C VAL A 317 32.89 -18.52 10.35
N VAL A 318 33.71 -17.95 9.46
CA VAL A 318 33.61 -16.54 9.07
C VAL A 318 32.53 -16.27 8.00
N GLN A 319 32.21 -17.23 7.13
CA GLN A 319 31.20 -17.00 6.08
C GLN A 319 29.80 -16.63 6.59
N PRO A 320 29.20 -17.32 7.57
CA PRO A 320 27.89 -16.95 8.13
C PRO A 320 27.88 -15.56 8.77
N LEU A 321 29.00 -15.14 9.36
CA LEU A 321 29.16 -13.79 9.91
C LEU A 321 29.02 -12.71 8.81
N LEU A 322 29.65 -12.92 7.65
CA LEU A 322 29.51 -11.98 6.53
C LEU A 322 28.06 -11.91 6.02
N ARG A 323 27.40 -13.07 5.93
CA ARG A 323 25.98 -13.10 5.55
C ARG A 323 25.08 -12.42 6.57
N LEU A 324 25.45 -12.44 7.85
CA LEU A 324 24.71 -11.74 8.90
C LEU A 324 24.69 -10.23 8.68
N VAL A 325 25.74 -9.64 8.11
CA VAL A 325 25.75 -8.19 7.76
C VAL A 325 24.74 -7.90 6.66
N ALA A 326 24.74 -8.69 5.58
CA ALA A 326 23.78 -8.52 4.50
C ALA A 326 22.33 -8.73 4.99
N ALA A 327 22.10 -9.78 5.78
CA ALA A 327 20.81 -10.06 6.40
C ALA A 327 20.34 -8.94 7.34
N TRP A 328 21.26 -8.36 8.11
CA TRP A 328 20.97 -7.23 8.98
C TRP A 328 20.47 -6.02 8.18
N ASN A 329 21.14 -5.68 7.07
CA ASN A 329 20.76 -4.58 6.19
C ASN A 329 19.35 -4.77 5.64
N GLU A 330 19.03 -6.00 5.24
CA GLU A 330 17.73 -6.34 4.70
C GLU A 330 16.61 -6.20 5.73
N ILE A 331 16.86 -6.65 6.96
CA ILE A 331 15.90 -6.54 8.07
C ILE A 331 15.59 -5.07 8.39
N GLN A 332 16.58 -4.18 8.31
CA GLN A 332 16.33 -2.74 8.50
C GLN A 332 15.34 -2.20 7.44
N GLY A 333 15.47 -2.63 6.18
CA GLY A 333 14.51 -2.29 5.12
C GLY A 333 13.11 -2.82 5.41
N VAL A 334 13.00 -4.05 5.91
CA VAL A 334 11.72 -4.67 6.29
C VAL A 334 11.06 -3.95 7.45
N MET A 335 11.81 -3.56 8.48
CA MET A 335 11.26 -2.82 9.62
C MET A 335 10.61 -1.50 9.17
N VAL A 336 11.27 -0.77 8.26
CA VAL A 336 10.69 0.45 7.66
C VAL A 336 9.46 0.10 6.83
N ALA A 337 9.49 -0.98 6.05
CA ALA A 337 8.34 -1.42 5.26
C ALA A 337 7.15 -1.82 6.15
N GLU A 338 7.37 -2.49 7.28
CA GLU A 338 6.33 -2.83 8.25
C GLU A 338 5.66 -1.58 8.83
N GLU A 339 6.43 -0.54 9.17
CA GLU A 339 5.87 0.73 9.64
C GLU A 339 4.99 1.40 8.57
N VAL A 340 5.41 1.36 7.30
CA VAL A 340 4.64 1.89 6.18
C VAL A 340 3.36 1.08 5.95
N VAL A 341 3.42 -0.24 6.09
CA VAL A 341 2.33 -1.18 5.81
C VAL A 341 1.31 -1.26 6.95
N LYS A 342 1.73 -1.04 8.20
CA LYS A 342 0.90 -1.16 9.41
C LYS A 342 -0.49 -0.50 9.29
N PRO A 343 -0.64 0.74 8.79
CA PRO A 343 -1.96 1.36 8.62
C PRO A 343 -2.92 0.60 7.71
N VAL A 344 -2.43 -0.22 6.77
CA VAL A 344 -3.27 -1.07 5.91
C VAL A 344 -3.88 -2.22 6.70
N PHE A 345 -3.11 -2.84 7.59
CA PHE A 345 -3.59 -3.95 8.41
C PHE A 345 -4.37 -3.49 9.65
N ASP A 346 -4.17 -2.24 10.09
CA ASP A 346 -4.96 -1.58 11.13
C ASP A 346 -6.33 -1.11 10.61
N LEU A 347 -6.60 -1.16 9.29
CA LEU A 347 -7.92 -0.87 8.75
C LEU A 347 -8.96 -1.83 9.36
N PRO A 348 -10.13 -1.32 9.78
CA PRO A 348 -11.16 -2.16 10.37
C PRO A 348 -11.56 -3.25 9.38
N ALA A 349 -11.56 -4.50 9.83
CA ALA A 349 -12.10 -5.60 9.03
C ALA A 349 -13.56 -5.29 8.69
N SER A 350 -13.84 -5.12 7.40
CA SER A 350 -15.19 -4.82 6.92
C SER A 350 -16.13 -5.93 7.38
N ARG A 351 -17.12 -5.58 8.21
CA ARG A 351 -18.25 -6.45 8.56
C ARG A 351 -19.19 -6.57 7.37
N TYR A 352 -18.72 -7.20 6.30
CA TYR A 352 -19.57 -7.55 5.18
C TYR A 352 -20.41 -8.77 5.61
N SER A 353 -21.60 -8.49 6.14
CA SER A 353 -22.69 -9.45 6.07
C SER A 353 -23.09 -9.50 4.60
N GLY A 354 -23.12 -10.69 3.99
CA GLY A 354 -23.24 -10.87 2.54
C GLY A 354 -24.26 -9.95 1.85
N ALA A 355 -23.97 -9.56 0.59
CA ALA A 355 -24.87 -8.75 -0.21
C ALA A 355 -26.26 -9.36 -0.24
N ARG A 356 -27.24 -8.59 0.22
CA ARG A 356 -28.65 -8.82 -0.12
C ARG A 356 -28.78 -8.87 -1.64
N THR A 357 -29.56 -9.82 -2.11
CA THR A 357 -29.77 -10.04 -3.55
C THR A 357 -30.63 -8.93 -4.13
N PHE A 358 -30.64 -8.78 -5.46
CA PHE A 358 -31.47 -7.80 -6.18
C PHE A 358 -32.95 -7.87 -5.75
N ASN A 359 -33.44 -9.07 -5.43
CA ASN A 359 -34.82 -9.31 -4.97
C ASN A 359 -35.14 -8.73 -3.59
N ASP A 360 -34.15 -8.45 -2.75
CA ASP A 360 -34.38 -7.90 -1.39
C ASP A 360 -34.58 -6.36 -1.40
N ARG A 361 -34.44 -5.70 -2.56
CA ARG A 361 -34.38 -4.23 -2.71
C ARG A 361 -35.62 -3.59 -3.33
N GLN A 362 -36.77 -4.23 -3.20
CA GLN A 362 -37.98 -3.85 -3.96
C GLN A 362 -38.74 -2.62 -3.44
N SER A 363 -38.39 -2.06 -2.28
CA SER A 363 -39.09 -0.90 -1.71
C SER A 363 -38.20 0.34 -1.64
N PRO A 364 -38.69 1.54 -1.99
CA PRO A 364 -37.92 2.77 -1.82
C PRO A 364 -37.57 3.02 -0.35
N ALA A 365 -36.48 3.75 -0.11
CA ALA A 365 -35.99 4.01 1.25
C ALA A 365 -36.46 5.38 1.78
N ARG A 366 -36.86 5.46 3.06
CA ARG A 366 -37.05 6.75 3.75
C ARG A 366 -35.70 7.28 4.20
N LEU A 367 -35.43 8.57 3.96
CA LEU A 367 -34.20 9.23 4.42
C LEU A 367 -34.55 10.31 5.43
N VAL A 368 -33.94 10.25 6.63
CA VAL A 368 -34.19 11.20 7.72
C VAL A 368 -32.86 11.75 8.24
N PHE A 369 -32.74 13.08 8.26
CA PHE A 369 -31.77 13.82 9.05
C PHE A 369 -32.48 14.31 10.31
N ASP A 370 -31.98 13.91 11.48
CA ASP A 370 -32.53 14.28 12.78
C ASP A 370 -31.50 15.10 13.55
N ASN A 371 -31.70 16.42 13.57
CA ASN A 371 -30.89 17.42 14.27
C ASN A 371 -29.37 17.25 14.05
N VAL A 372 -28.97 17.13 12.78
CA VAL A 372 -27.60 16.76 12.41
C VAL A 372 -26.67 17.97 12.52
N CYS A 373 -25.58 17.81 13.27
CA CYS A 373 -24.46 18.74 13.23
C CYS A 373 -23.23 18.07 12.63
N PHE A 374 -22.60 18.76 11.68
CA PHE A 374 -21.37 18.29 11.06
C PHE A 374 -20.33 19.41 10.91
N VAL A 375 -19.07 19.09 11.24
CA VAL A 375 -17.90 19.97 11.07
C VAL A 375 -16.84 19.25 10.21
N CYS A 376 -16.29 19.93 9.20
CA CYS A 376 -15.24 19.36 8.34
C CYS A 376 -13.92 19.16 9.11
N GLU A 377 -13.40 20.21 9.75
CA GLU A 377 -12.20 20.14 10.58
C GLU A 377 -12.47 20.62 12.01
N ARG A 378 -11.78 20.01 12.99
CA ARG A 378 -11.94 20.39 14.40
C ARG A 378 -11.51 21.85 14.60
N GLY A 379 -12.44 22.69 15.07
CA GLY A 379 -12.19 24.11 15.34
C GLY A 379 -12.81 25.05 14.29
N GLU A 380 -13.38 24.51 13.20
CA GLU A 380 -14.11 25.30 12.21
C GLU A 380 -15.59 25.46 12.56
N LYS A 381 -16.26 26.39 11.86
CA LYS A 381 -17.71 26.53 11.93
C LYS A 381 -18.40 25.27 11.41
N PRO A 382 -19.52 24.85 12.02
CA PRO A 382 -20.29 23.71 11.54
C PRO A 382 -20.82 23.97 10.13
N VAL A 383 -20.64 22.98 9.26
CA VAL A 383 -21.20 22.95 7.90
C VAL A 383 -22.71 22.64 7.96
N LEU A 384 -23.11 21.78 8.90
CA LEU A 384 -24.51 21.55 9.26
C LEU A 384 -24.69 21.86 10.75
N ALA A 385 -25.75 22.58 11.09
CA ALA A 385 -25.97 23.13 12.43
C ALA A 385 -27.39 22.82 12.91
N GLY A 386 -27.69 21.54 13.19
CA GLY A 386 -29.03 21.11 13.59
C GLY A 386 -29.95 20.80 12.41
N ALA A 387 -29.37 20.49 11.25
CA ALA A 387 -30.10 20.24 10.01
C ALA A 387 -31.05 19.05 10.17
N SER A 388 -32.34 19.30 9.91
CA SER A 388 -33.40 18.28 9.95
C SER A 388 -34.13 18.20 8.62
N LEU A 389 -34.33 16.98 8.11
CA LEU A 389 -34.92 16.70 6.80
C LEU A 389 -35.60 15.34 6.84
N ASP A 390 -36.80 15.23 6.30
CA ASP A 390 -37.53 13.97 6.17
C ASP A 390 -38.02 13.80 4.74
N VAL A 391 -37.51 12.74 4.08
CA VAL A 391 -37.80 12.38 2.70
C VAL A 391 -38.57 11.08 2.68
N ALA A 392 -39.79 11.13 2.16
CA ALA A 392 -40.69 9.99 2.10
C ALA A 392 -40.18 8.93 1.10
N PRO A 393 -40.50 7.64 1.31
CA PRO A 393 -40.17 6.60 0.34
C PRO A 393 -40.76 6.91 -1.05
N GLY A 394 -39.92 6.89 -2.09
CA GLY A 394 -40.33 7.07 -3.48
C GLY A 394 -40.46 8.53 -3.90
N GLU A 395 -40.19 9.45 -2.98
CA GLU A 395 -40.19 10.89 -3.20
C GLU A 395 -38.93 11.33 -3.95
N ILE A 396 -39.09 12.31 -4.84
CA ILE A 396 -37.97 13.00 -5.48
C ILE A 396 -37.83 14.37 -4.82
N ILE A 397 -36.72 14.64 -4.16
CA ILE A 397 -36.43 15.97 -3.61
C ILE A 397 -35.27 16.63 -4.33
N ALA A 398 -35.30 17.95 -4.39
CA ALA A 398 -34.18 18.75 -4.86
C ALA A 398 -33.61 19.61 -3.72
N ILE A 399 -32.29 19.65 -3.61
CA ILE A 399 -31.55 20.48 -2.65
C ILE A 399 -30.72 21.50 -3.45
N THR A 400 -31.00 22.78 -3.24
CA THR A 400 -30.28 23.91 -3.83
C THR A 400 -29.49 24.64 -2.75
N GLY A 401 -28.57 25.51 -3.14
CA GLY A 401 -27.81 26.32 -2.20
C GLY A 401 -26.60 26.97 -2.86
N ARG A 402 -26.02 27.97 -2.19
CA ARG A 402 -24.77 28.60 -2.64
C ARG A 402 -23.64 27.58 -2.68
N ASP A 403 -22.63 27.84 -3.49
CA ASP A 403 -21.47 26.96 -3.57
C ASP A 403 -20.68 26.97 -2.24
N ASN A 404 -20.05 25.85 -1.91
CA ASN A 404 -19.33 25.62 -0.65
C ASN A 404 -20.15 25.70 0.64
N ILE A 405 -21.48 25.63 0.58
CA ILE A 405 -22.34 25.65 1.78
C ILE A 405 -22.55 24.27 2.45
N GLY A 406 -21.97 23.20 1.90
CA GLY A 406 -22.07 21.85 2.47
C GLY A 406 -22.95 20.86 1.70
N LYS A 407 -23.40 21.20 0.49
CA LYS A 407 -24.19 20.34 -0.41
C LYS A 407 -23.60 18.92 -0.57
N SER A 408 -22.33 18.81 -0.97
CA SER A 408 -21.67 17.51 -1.09
C SER A 408 -21.49 16.80 0.24
N THR A 409 -21.37 17.53 1.35
CA THR A 409 -21.35 16.96 2.70
C THR A 409 -22.67 16.27 3.04
N VAL A 410 -23.81 16.88 2.67
CA VAL A 410 -25.14 16.25 2.80
C VAL A 410 -25.22 14.95 2.00
N ALA A 411 -24.74 14.95 0.75
CA ALA A 411 -24.70 13.76 -0.09
C ALA A 411 -23.93 12.61 0.58
N ARG A 412 -22.73 12.92 1.10
CA ARG A 412 -21.84 11.95 1.76
C ARG A 412 -22.41 11.44 3.09
N LEU A 413 -23.10 12.29 3.86
CA LEU A 413 -23.79 11.90 5.09
C LEU A 413 -24.98 10.97 4.80
N ALA A 414 -25.83 11.32 3.83
CA ALA A 414 -26.94 10.48 3.40
C ALA A 414 -26.48 9.11 2.86
N ALA A 415 -25.30 9.08 2.23
CA ALA A 415 -24.67 7.85 1.74
C ALA A 415 -23.99 7.01 2.85
N GLY A 416 -23.96 7.48 4.10
CA GLY A 416 -23.28 6.81 5.20
C GLY A 416 -21.75 6.82 5.08
N GLN A 417 -21.18 7.69 4.24
CA GLN A 417 -19.74 7.83 4.07
C GLN A 417 -19.12 8.66 5.19
N LEU A 418 -19.87 9.63 5.71
CA LEU A 418 -19.49 10.47 6.85
C LEU A 418 -20.36 10.14 8.06
N VAL A 419 -19.81 10.36 9.26
CA VAL A 419 -20.52 10.22 10.53
C VAL A 419 -20.70 11.62 11.12
N PRO A 420 -21.94 12.02 11.47
CA PRO A 420 -22.17 13.31 12.11
C PRO A 420 -21.60 13.36 13.53
N GLN A 421 -21.16 14.54 13.98
CA GLN A 421 -20.67 14.74 15.35
C GLN A 421 -21.81 14.71 16.38
N SER A 422 -23.01 15.18 16.01
CA SER A 422 -24.24 15.06 16.80
C SER A 422 -25.46 14.91 15.90
N GLY A 423 -26.56 14.40 16.46
CA GLY A 423 -27.74 14.01 15.68
C GLY A 423 -27.54 12.66 14.99
N ARG A 424 -28.42 12.34 14.04
CA ARG A 424 -28.39 11.05 13.32
C ARG A 424 -28.96 11.15 11.92
N VAL A 425 -28.37 10.38 11.00
CA VAL A 425 -28.85 10.21 9.63
C VAL A 425 -29.34 8.77 9.48
N LEU A 426 -30.61 8.62 9.13
CA LEU A 426 -31.30 7.33 9.11
C LEU A 426 -31.79 7.01 7.70
N VAL A 427 -31.57 5.76 7.27
CA VAL A 427 -32.14 5.16 6.07
C VAL A 427 -33.02 3.99 6.51
N ASP A 428 -34.33 4.11 6.34
CA ASP A 428 -35.36 3.21 6.90
C ASP A 428 -35.22 2.98 8.41
N GLY A 429 -34.94 4.04 9.17
CA GLY A 429 -34.80 3.97 10.63
C GLY A 429 -33.50 3.33 11.12
N ARG A 430 -32.60 2.88 10.22
CA ARG A 430 -31.25 2.41 10.55
C ARG A 430 -30.22 3.49 10.24
N SER A 431 -29.11 3.52 10.97
CA SER A 431 -28.03 4.48 10.67
C SER A 431 -27.56 4.34 9.22
N ALA A 432 -27.38 5.45 8.51
CA ALA A 432 -26.87 5.45 7.14
C ALA A 432 -25.51 4.73 7.03
N THR A 433 -24.65 4.85 8.05
CA THR A 433 -23.35 4.15 8.13
C THR A 433 -23.51 2.63 8.21
N ASP A 434 -24.52 2.16 8.93
CA ASP A 434 -24.80 0.72 9.07
C ASP A 434 -25.37 0.15 7.78
N VAL A 435 -26.24 0.91 7.11
CA VAL A 435 -26.76 0.56 5.78
C VAL A 435 -25.63 0.51 4.76
N ALA A 436 -24.72 1.48 4.75
CA ALA A 436 -23.55 1.48 3.86
C ALA A 436 -22.60 0.29 4.12
N ALA A 437 -22.51 -0.19 5.37
CA ALA A 437 -21.67 -1.33 5.73
C ALA A 437 -22.31 -2.69 5.36
N HIS A 438 -23.62 -2.86 5.62
CA HIS A 438 -24.30 -4.16 5.54
C HIS A 438 -25.18 -4.35 4.30
N ASP A 439 -25.60 -3.27 3.63
CA ASP A 439 -26.49 -3.29 2.46
C ASP A 439 -25.88 -2.50 1.28
N ARG A 440 -24.64 -2.85 0.94
CA ARG A 440 -23.86 -2.19 -0.13
C ARG A 440 -24.60 -2.24 -1.46
N GLY A 441 -24.90 -1.06 -2.01
CA GLY A 441 -25.65 -0.90 -3.26
C GLY A 441 -27.12 -0.53 -3.08
N SER A 442 -27.66 -0.49 -1.86
CA SER A 442 -28.99 0.09 -1.62
C SER A 442 -29.01 1.61 -1.72
N VAL A 443 -27.89 2.27 -1.45
CA VAL A 443 -27.71 3.70 -1.69
C VAL A 443 -26.68 3.87 -2.80
N ALA A 444 -27.05 4.58 -3.87
CA ALA A 444 -26.14 4.92 -4.95
C ALA A 444 -25.89 6.43 -4.96
N VAL A 445 -24.62 6.81 -5.12
CA VAL A 445 -24.20 8.21 -5.19
C VAL A 445 -23.50 8.44 -6.52
N VAL A 446 -23.88 9.50 -7.21
CA VAL A 446 -23.18 10.00 -8.39
C VAL A 446 -22.70 11.41 -8.09
N ASP A 447 -21.38 11.57 -8.05
CA ASP A 447 -20.68 12.83 -7.75
C ASP A 447 -20.09 13.45 -9.03
N HIS A 448 -19.83 14.76 -9.01
CA HIS A 448 -19.25 15.54 -10.12
C HIS A 448 -17.95 14.96 -10.69
N ARG A 449 -17.14 14.29 -9.86
CA ARG A 449 -15.81 13.77 -10.23
C ARG A 449 -15.82 12.51 -11.08
N ASN A 450 -16.98 11.86 -11.25
CA ASN A 450 -17.16 10.63 -12.05
C ASN A 450 -15.94 9.70 -12.12
N ALA A 451 -15.81 8.79 -11.17
CA ALA A 451 -14.87 7.69 -11.35
C ALA A 451 -15.35 6.75 -12.47
N THR A 452 -14.74 6.86 -13.65
CA THR A 452 -14.83 5.84 -14.71
C THR A 452 -13.69 4.85 -14.51
N ILE A 453 -13.95 3.59 -14.82
CA ILE A 453 -12.95 2.53 -14.71
C ILE A 453 -12.51 2.17 -16.12
N ARG A 454 -11.20 1.95 -16.30
CA ARG A 454 -10.67 1.49 -17.58
C ARG A 454 -11.36 0.19 -17.99
N GLY A 455 -11.93 0.16 -19.19
CA GLY A 455 -12.74 -0.96 -19.67
C GLY A 455 -13.59 -0.56 -20.87
N THR A 456 -14.71 -1.24 -21.10
CA THR A 456 -15.72 -0.82 -22.10
C THR A 456 -16.80 0.06 -21.45
N VAL A 457 -17.63 0.70 -22.27
CA VAL A 457 -18.87 1.34 -21.80
C VAL A 457 -19.74 0.33 -21.05
N LEU A 458 -19.86 -0.91 -21.56
CA LEU A 458 -20.58 -1.98 -20.89
C LEU A 458 -19.99 -2.30 -19.51
N ASN A 459 -18.66 -2.48 -19.41
CA ASN A 459 -17.99 -2.77 -18.13
C ASN A 459 -18.24 -1.65 -17.10
N ASN A 460 -18.30 -0.40 -17.56
CA ASN A 460 -18.62 0.73 -16.69
C ASN A 460 -20.09 0.71 -16.25
N LEU A 461 -21.03 0.38 -17.13
CA LEU A 461 -22.45 0.28 -16.77
C LEU A 461 -22.74 -0.89 -15.81
N THR A 462 -22.06 -2.02 -15.97
CA THR A 462 -22.31 -3.27 -15.22
C THR A 462 -21.42 -3.43 -14.00
N LEU A 463 -20.34 -2.63 -13.89
CA LEU A 463 -19.25 -2.82 -12.93
C LEU A 463 -18.58 -4.21 -13.05
N PHE A 464 -18.27 -4.61 -14.29
CA PHE A 464 -17.66 -5.91 -14.65
C PHE A 464 -18.53 -7.13 -14.31
N ARG A 465 -19.84 -6.95 -14.14
CA ARG A 465 -20.82 -8.02 -13.95
C ARG A 465 -21.68 -8.21 -15.19
N ASP A 466 -21.04 -8.31 -16.34
CA ASP A 466 -21.70 -8.25 -17.65
C ASP A 466 -22.79 -9.31 -17.80
N ALA A 467 -22.50 -10.55 -17.37
CA ALA A 467 -23.47 -11.65 -17.46
C ALA A 467 -24.72 -11.44 -16.58
N GLU A 468 -24.57 -10.76 -15.44
CA GLU A 468 -25.67 -10.57 -14.47
C GLU A 468 -26.49 -9.32 -14.78
N ARG A 469 -25.85 -8.23 -15.23
CA ARG A 469 -26.45 -6.88 -15.27
C ARG A 469 -26.68 -6.32 -16.66
N LEU A 470 -26.46 -7.10 -17.73
CA LEU A 470 -26.57 -6.60 -19.11
C LEU A 470 -27.94 -5.95 -19.39
N GLU A 471 -29.03 -6.65 -19.08
CA GLU A 471 -30.39 -6.16 -19.37
C GLU A 471 -30.74 -4.94 -18.52
N GLU A 472 -30.36 -4.95 -17.24
CA GLU A 472 -30.54 -3.82 -16.31
C GLU A 472 -29.77 -2.58 -16.79
N ALA A 473 -28.52 -2.77 -17.22
CA ALA A 473 -27.66 -1.71 -17.76
C ALA A 473 -28.26 -1.10 -19.04
N ARG A 474 -28.76 -1.93 -19.96
CA ARG A 474 -29.43 -1.46 -21.19
C ARG A 474 -30.76 -0.78 -20.90
N ALA A 475 -31.54 -1.30 -19.94
CA ALA A 475 -32.78 -0.67 -19.50
C ALA A 475 -32.51 0.71 -18.87
N ALA A 476 -31.51 0.83 -18.01
CA ALA A 476 -31.08 2.10 -17.41
C ALA A 476 -30.59 3.09 -18.48
N ALA A 477 -29.78 2.63 -19.45
CA ALA A 477 -29.31 3.46 -20.55
C ALA A 477 -30.47 3.97 -21.43
N ARG A 478 -31.47 3.12 -21.70
CA ARG A 478 -32.70 3.54 -22.41
C ARG A 478 -33.51 4.57 -21.64
N MET A 479 -33.71 4.32 -20.33
CA MET A 479 -34.51 5.15 -19.46
C MET A 479 -34.04 6.62 -19.42
N ILE A 480 -32.73 6.85 -19.43
CA ILE A 480 -32.15 8.20 -19.42
C ILE A 480 -31.78 8.72 -20.82
N GLY A 481 -32.21 8.04 -21.88
CA GLY A 481 -31.96 8.41 -23.29
C GLY A 481 -30.49 8.31 -23.73
N LEU A 482 -29.68 7.49 -23.07
CA LEU A 482 -28.25 7.30 -23.34
C LEU A 482 -27.98 6.30 -24.47
N GLU A 483 -28.89 5.34 -24.71
CA GLU A 483 -28.68 4.27 -25.70
C GLU A 483 -28.44 4.79 -27.13
N ALA A 484 -29.15 5.84 -27.54
CA ALA A 484 -28.98 6.43 -28.88
C ALA A 484 -27.57 7.02 -29.09
N GLU A 485 -26.96 7.55 -28.02
CA GLU A 485 -25.61 8.12 -28.07
C GLU A 485 -24.56 7.00 -28.03
N ILE A 486 -24.77 5.97 -27.20
CA ILE A 486 -23.91 4.77 -27.19
C ILE A 486 -23.86 4.13 -28.57
N ASN A 487 -25.00 3.99 -29.26
CA ASN A 487 -25.07 3.38 -30.59
C ASN A 487 -24.35 4.18 -31.68
N ARG A 488 -24.06 5.47 -31.46
CA ARG A 488 -23.25 6.29 -32.37
C ARG A 488 -21.75 6.14 -32.15
N LEU A 489 -21.34 5.53 -31.03
CA LEU A 489 -19.92 5.27 -30.77
C LEU A 489 -19.40 4.18 -31.73
N PRO A 490 -18.11 4.23 -32.12
CA PRO A 490 -17.55 3.31 -33.12
C PRO A 490 -17.75 1.82 -32.82
N ARG A 491 -17.85 1.45 -31.53
CA ARG A 491 -18.05 0.06 -31.08
C ARG A 491 -19.26 -0.09 -30.15
N GLY A 492 -20.19 0.87 -30.15
CA GLY A 492 -21.36 0.82 -29.28
C GLY A 492 -20.98 0.65 -27.80
N TYR A 493 -21.63 -0.30 -27.13
CA TYR A 493 -21.34 -0.71 -25.74
C TYR A 493 -19.91 -1.25 -25.53
N TYR A 494 -19.23 -1.74 -26.57
CA TYR A 494 -17.86 -2.23 -26.51
C TYR A 494 -16.81 -1.14 -26.77
N THR A 495 -17.23 0.11 -26.91
CA THR A 495 -16.32 1.26 -27.00
C THR A 495 -15.50 1.35 -25.71
N ARG A 496 -14.19 1.53 -25.84
CA ARG A 496 -13.28 1.56 -24.69
C ARG A 496 -13.30 2.92 -24.02
N VAL A 497 -13.16 2.92 -22.69
CA VAL A 497 -13.16 4.09 -21.82
C VAL A 497 -11.83 4.12 -21.08
N GLY A 498 -11.14 5.27 -21.09
CA GLY A 498 -9.93 5.49 -20.30
C GLY A 498 -8.62 4.95 -20.88
N GLU A 499 -8.50 4.75 -22.20
CA GLU A 499 -7.29 4.19 -22.82
C GLU A 499 -6.31 5.19 -23.47
N ALA A 500 -6.67 6.45 -23.68
CA ALA A 500 -5.75 7.51 -24.13
C ALA A 500 -6.38 8.90 -24.01
N ALA A 501 -5.55 9.95 -23.91
CA ALA A 501 -6.00 11.35 -23.90
C ALA A 501 -6.60 11.84 -25.25
N SER A 502 -6.42 11.09 -26.33
CA SER A 502 -6.89 11.42 -27.68
C SER A 502 -8.26 10.82 -28.04
N GLU A 503 -8.77 9.88 -27.24
CA GLU A 503 -10.08 9.22 -27.43
C GLU A 503 -10.93 9.36 -26.15
N THR A 504 -10.82 10.49 -25.46
CA THR A 504 -11.63 10.76 -24.28
C THR A 504 -13.07 11.03 -24.69
N LEU A 505 -13.97 10.12 -24.30
CA LEU A 505 -15.41 10.36 -24.39
C LEU A 505 -15.75 11.71 -23.73
N PRO A 506 -16.73 12.48 -24.25
CA PRO A 506 -17.16 13.72 -23.64
C PRO A 506 -17.49 13.55 -22.14
N VAL A 507 -17.12 14.53 -21.31
CA VAL A 507 -17.35 14.47 -19.86
C VAL A 507 -18.84 14.29 -19.53
N GLY A 508 -19.74 14.95 -20.26
CA GLY A 508 -21.18 14.77 -20.13
C GLY A 508 -21.64 13.34 -20.43
N LEU A 509 -21.06 12.67 -21.43
CA LEU A 509 -21.34 11.26 -21.73
C LEU A 509 -20.87 10.36 -20.57
N LEU A 510 -19.69 10.61 -20.01
CA LEU A 510 -19.18 9.86 -18.85
C LEU A 510 -20.06 10.06 -17.60
N GLN A 511 -20.59 11.26 -17.37
CA GLN A 511 -21.58 11.55 -16.31
C GLN A 511 -22.86 10.73 -16.51
N ARG A 512 -23.40 10.71 -17.72
CA ARG A 512 -24.60 9.91 -18.02
C ARG A 512 -24.35 8.41 -17.87
N ILE A 513 -23.17 7.92 -18.25
CA ILE A 513 -22.76 6.52 -18.01
C ILE A 513 -22.71 6.25 -16.49
N ALA A 514 -22.19 7.16 -15.68
CA ALA A 514 -22.16 7.01 -14.23
C ALA A 514 -23.57 6.98 -13.61
N ILE A 515 -24.51 7.78 -14.12
CA ILE A 515 -25.92 7.79 -13.69
C ILE A 515 -26.62 6.50 -14.12
N ALA A 516 -26.47 6.07 -15.37
CA ALA A 516 -27.03 4.79 -15.84
C ALA A 516 -26.47 3.61 -15.04
N ARG A 517 -25.16 3.59 -14.74
CA ARG A 517 -24.53 2.61 -13.84
C ARG A 517 -25.18 2.59 -12.45
N ALA A 518 -25.44 3.77 -11.88
CA ALA A 518 -26.07 3.87 -10.57
C ALA A 518 -27.49 3.30 -10.58
N ILE A 519 -28.29 3.62 -11.61
CA ILE A 519 -29.66 3.11 -11.79
C ILE A 519 -29.67 1.61 -12.05
N ALA A 520 -28.74 1.09 -12.87
CA ALA A 520 -28.63 -0.33 -13.18
C ALA A 520 -28.39 -1.20 -11.94
N GLY A 521 -27.81 -0.63 -10.87
CA GLY A 521 -27.65 -1.32 -9.58
C GLY A 521 -28.95 -1.50 -8.77
N ALA A 522 -30.08 -0.98 -9.26
CA ALA A 522 -31.37 -0.92 -8.57
C ALA A 522 -31.28 -0.42 -7.12
N PRO A 523 -30.79 0.82 -6.89
CA PRO A 523 -30.70 1.39 -5.56
C PRO A 523 -32.09 1.74 -5.03
N ARG A 524 -32.24 1.69 -3.70
CA ARG A 524 -33.46 2.14 -2.98
C ARG A 524 -33.46 3.65 -2.75
N LEU A 525 -32.27 4.23 -2.70
CA LEU A 525 -31.98 5.66 -2.59
C LEU A 525 -30.91 6.06 -3.61
N LEU A 526 -31.24 6.97 -4.52
CA LEU A 526 -30.31 7.54 -5.51
C LEU A 526 -29.99 8.99 -5.13
N ILE A 527 -28.71 9.31 -5.00
CA ILE A 527 -28.21 10.65 -4.69
C ILE A 527 -27.41 11.14 -5.90
N LEU A 528 -27.81 12.27 -6.46
CA LEU A 528 -27.14 12.95 -7.57
C LEU A 528 -26.56 14.26 -7.05
N ASP A 529 -25.23 14.38 -6.98
CA ASP A 529 -24.53 15.58 -6.50
C ASP A 529 -23.88 16.34 -7.66
N GLU A 530 -24.55 17.42 -8.10
CA GLU A 530 -24.13 18.28 -9.22
C GLU A 530 -23.78 17.51 -10.51
N ALA A 531 -24.39 16.33 -10.68
CA ALA A 531 -24.07 15.35 -11.73
C ALA A 531 -24.55 15.76 -13.15
N ASN A 532 -25.08 16.96 -13.33
CA ASN A 532 -25.62 17.51 -14.57
C ASN A 532 -24.91 18.78 -15.05
N SER A 533 -23.77 19.13 -14.45
CA SER A 533 -23.03 20.37 -14.74
C SER A 533 -22.51 20.46 -16.18
N SER A 534 -22.28 19.33 -16.85
CA SER A 534 -21.71 19.27 -18.21
C SER A 534 -22.73 18.89 -19.29
N PHE A 535 -24.04 19.01 -19.03
CA PHE A 535 -25.08 18.49 -19.93
C PHE A 535 -25.59 19.56 -20.88
N ASP A 536 -25.79 19.17 -22.14
CA ASP A 536 -26.55 19.95 -23.10
C ASP A 536 -28.06 19.86 -22.81
N TYR A 537 -28.84 20.78 -23.38
CA TYR A 537 -30.27 20.87 -23.12
C TYR A 537 -31.05 19.58 -23.45
N ALA A 538 -30.66 18.87 -24.51
CA ALA A 538 -31.31 17.64 -24.93
C ALA A 538 -31.07 16.50 -23.92
N SER A 539 -29.83 16.31 -23.46
CA SER A 539 -29.50 15.30 -22.45
C SER A 539 -30.13 15.61 -21.09
N ASP A 540 -30.21 16.90 -20.74
CA ASP A 540 -30.85 17.39 -19.53
C ASP A 540 -32.34 17.02 -19.48
N GLN A 541 -33.07 17.26 -20.58
CA GLN A 541 -34.47 16.89 -20.70
C GLN A 541 -34.68 15.36 -20.69
N ALA A 542 -33.82 14.60 -21.37
CA ALA A 542 -33.90 13.15 -21.40
C ALA A 542 -33.70 12.55 -20.00
N LEU A 543 -32.72 13.05 -19.25
CA LEU A 543 -32.50 12.60 -17.88
C LEU A 543 -33.66 13.02 -16.95
N GLY A 544 -34.20 14.24 -17.08
CA GLY A 544 -35.37 14.67 -16.31
C GLY A 544 -36.60 13.75 -16.52
N LYS A 545 -36.88 13.35 -17.77
CA LYS A 545 -37.92 12.37 -18.09
C LYS A 545 -37.63 10.99 -17.47
N GLY A 546 -36.36 10.56 -17.52
CA GLY A 546 -35.91 9.32 -16.89
C GLY A 546 -36.13 9.33 -15.37
N LEU A 547 -35.77 10.42 -14.69
CA LEU A 547 -35.98 10.59 -13.25
C LEU A 547 -37.47 10.59 -12.89
N LEU A 548 -38.32 11.25 -13.68
CA LEU A 548 -39.78 11.18 -13.48
C LEU A 548 -40.31 9.74 -13.55
N SER A 549 -39.75 8.89 -14.41
CA SER A 549 -40.16 7.48 -14.53
C SER A 549 -39.77 6.59 -13.34
N LEU A 550 -38.86 7.10 -12.49
CA LEU A 550 -38.36 6.49 -11.25
C LEU A 550 -39.17 6.91 -10.02
N LYS A 551 -40.00 7.95 -10.14
CA LYS A 551 -40.87 8.44 -9.07
C LYS A 551 -41.76 7.31 -8.53
N GLY A 552 -41.83 7.21 -7.21
CA GLY A 552 -42.58 6.16 -6.50
C GLY A 552 -41.91 4.77 -6.49
N LYS A 553 -40.88 4.54 -7.31
CA LYS A 553 -40.13 3.27 -7.34
C LYS A 553 -38.86 3.33 -6.51
N ILE A 554 -38.16 4.46 -6.56
CA ILE A 554 -36.94 4.73 -5.79
C ILE A 554 -37.03 6.13 -5.18
N THR A 555 -36.37 6.34 -4.05
CA THR A 555 -36.23 7.68 -3.47
C THR A 555 -35.06 8.38 -4.17
N VAL A 556 -35.23 9.63 -4.60
CA VAL A 556 -34.19 10.37 -5.32
C VAL A 556 -33.90 11.70 -4.62
N VAL A 557 -32.63 11.94 -4.32
CA VAL A 557 -32.13 13.22 -3.81
C VAL A 557 -31.27 13.85 -4.88
N VAL A 558 -31.71 14.98 -5.41
CA VAL A 558 -30.97 15.71 -6.43
C VAL A 558 -30.40 16.99 -5.84
N ILE A 559 -29.08 17.10 -5.76
CA ILE A 559 -28.39 18.32 -5.36
C ILE A 559 -27.97 19.04 -6.65
N THR A 560 -28.57 20.19 -6.92
CA THR A 560 -28.46 20.85 -8.22
C THR A 560 -28.70 22.35 -8.09
N ASN A 561 -28.00 23.14 -8.91
CA ASN A 561 -28.33 24.55 -9.13
C ASN A 561 -29.15 24.75 -10.43
N ARG A 562 -29.45 23.68 -11.17
CA ARG A 562 -30.17 23.75 -12.46
C ARG A 562 -31.69 23.69 -12.27
N PRO A 563 -32.46 24.67 -12.78
CA PRO A 563 -33.92 24.72 -12.65
C PRO A 563 -34.65 23.51 -13.22
N SER A 564 -34.14 22.91 -14.28
CA SER A 564 -34.73 21.73 -14.95
C SER A 564 -34.87 20.52 -14.04
N PHE A 565 -33.90 20.29 -13.15
CA PHE A 565 -33.93 19.18 -12.19
C PHE A 565 -34.73 19.54 -10.94
N ALA A 566 -34.69 20.80 -10.52
CA ALA A 566 -35.56 21.31 -9.47
C ALA A 566 -37.06 21.16 -9.84
N ALA A 567 -37.40 21.34 -11.12
CA ALA A 567 -38.76 21.19 -11.63
C ALA A 567 -39.29 19.74 -11.61
N VAL A 568 -38.42 18.74 -11.53
CA VAL A 568 -38.79 17.32 -11.46
C VAL A 568 -39.10 16.89 -10.01
N ALA A 569 -38.64 17.64 -9.01
CA ALA A 569 -38.76 17.30 -7.61
C ALA A 569 -40.15 17.60 -7.04
N ASP A 570 -40.63 16.71 -6.16
CA ASP A 570 -41.83 16.84 -5.35
C ASP A 570 -41.72 17.95 -4.31
N ARG A 571 -40.52 18.14 -3.76
CA ARG A 571 -40.20 19.22 -2.81
C ARG A 571 -38.83 19.78 -3.10
N LEU A 572 -38.72 21.09 -2.93
CA LEU A 572 -37.49 21.83 -3.10
C LEU A 572 -37.03 22.32 -1.72
N PHE A 573 -35.77 22.08 -1.40
CA PHE A 573 -35.10 22.57 -0.20
C PHE A 573 -33.93 23.44 -0.60
N THR A 574 -33.70 24.51 0.14
CA THR A 574 -32.45 25.28 0.07
C THR A 574 -31.65 25.03 1.34
N LEU A 575 -30.36 24.78 1.20
CA LEU A 575 -29.42 24.68 2.31
C LEU A 575 -28.88 26.09 2.60
N MET A 576 -29.22 26.65 3.76
CA MET A 576 -28.79 27.98 4.18
C MET A 576 -28.31 27.92 5.63
N ASP A 577 -27.14 28.50 5.89
CA ASP A 577 -26.52 28.58 7.22
C ASP A 577 -26.45 27.24 7.99
N GLY A 578 -26.35 26.13 7.27
CA GLY A 578 -26.26 24.78 7.83
C GLY A 578 -27.61 24.14 8.19
N GLU A 579 -28.73 24.73 7.78
CA GLU A 579 -30.09 24.21 7.97
C GLU A 579 -30.84 24.05 6.64
N PHE A 580 -31.81 23.13 6.62
CA PHE A 580 -32.69 22.93 5.46
C PHE A 580 -33.93 23.82 5.55
N CYS A 581 -34.14 24.67 4.56
CA CYS A 581 -35.37 25.45 4.43
C CYS A 581 -36.18 24.94 3.23
N GLN A 582 -37.43 24.51 3.46
CA GLN A 582 -38.30 24.11 2.36
C GLN A 582 -38.77 25.35 1.59
N LEU A 583 -38.61 25.33 0.28
CA LEU A 583 -39.14 26.36 -0.62
C LEU A 583 -40.53 25.94 -1.10
N GLU A 584 -41.44 26.90 -1.23
CA GLU A 584 -42.69 26.67 -1.94
C GLU A 584 -42.37 26.33 -3.41
N GLN A 585 -42.88 25.21 -3.91
CA GLN A 585 -42.76 24.90 -5.32
C GLN A 585 -43.34 26.07 -6.13
N PRO A 586 -42.67 26.53 -7.19
CA PRO A 586 -43.30 27.46 -8.11
C PRO A 586 -44.48 26.73 -8.74
N SER A 587 -45.68 26.99 -8.21
CA SER A 587 -46.92 26.47 -8.77
C SER A 587 -46.94 26.75 -10.27
N ALA A 588 -47.51 25.82 -11.04
CA ALA A 588 -47.58 25.83 -12.50
C ALA A 588 -48.16 27.10 -13.16
N ARG A 589 -48.47 28.16 -12.39
CA ARG A 589 -48.92 29.47 -12.84
C ARG A 589 -47.79 30.39 -13.35
N THR A 590 -46.52 30.17 -12.98
CA THR A 590 -45.42 31.07 -13.44
C THR A 590 -44.91 30.74 -14.85
N ASN A 591 -45.23 29.56 -15.41
CA ASN A 591 -44.92 29.23 -16.81
C ASN A 591 -45.75 30.03 -17.83
N ALA A 592 -46.80 30.74 -17.39
CA ALA A 592 -47.52 31.67 -18.25
C ALA A 592 -46.82 33.04 -18.36
N ALA A 593 -46.00 33.44 -17.38
CA ALA A 593 -45.30 34.73 -17.39
C ALA A 593 -43.97 34.69 -18.18
N ILE A 594 -43.37 33.51 -18.36
CA ILE A 594 -42.15 33.36 -19.17
C ILE A 594 -42.48 33.24 -20.67
N LYS A 595 -43.73 32.91 -21.04
CA LYS A 595 -44.18 32.88 -22.44
C LYS A 595 -44.61 34.24 -23.00
N THR A 596 -44.71 35.29 -22.18
CA THR A 596 -45.16 36.63 -22.61
C THR A 596 -44.14 37.76 -22.41
N GLY A 597 -42.88 37.44 -22.08
CA GLY A 597 -41.79 38.42 -22.03
C GLY A 597 -41.09 38.58 -23.37
N GLY A 598 -41.78 39.19 -24.34
CA GLY A 598 -41.16 39.69 -25.57
C GLY A 598 -40.28 40.91 -25.30
N THR A 599 -39.14 40.95 -25.98
CA THR A 599 -38.45 42.12 -26.54
C THR A 599 -38.61 43.44 -25.77
N THR A 600 -37.55 43.90 -25.11
CA THR A 600 -37.18 45.33 -25.09
C THR A 600 -35.72 45.51 -24.64
N ALA A 601 -34.97 46.15 -25.54
CA ALA A 601 -33.69 46.87 -25.42
C ALA A 601 -32.53 46.26 -24.63
#